data_AF-A0A8S2S621-F1
#
_entry.id   AF-A0A8S2S621-F1
#
_cell.length_a   1.000
_cell.length_b   1.000
_cell.length_c   1.000
_cell.angle_alpha   90.00
_cell.angle_beta   90.00
_cell.angle_gamma   90.00
#
_symmetry.space_group_name_H-M   'P 1'
#
loop_
_entity.id
_entity.type
_entity.pdbx_description
1 polymer ?
#
loop_
_entity_poly.entity_id
_entity_poly.type
_entity_poly.pdbx_seq_one_letter_code
_entity_poly.pdbx_strand_id
1 'polypeptide(L)'
;MNDALMVFTDNVNAAWYTVPVFLNTMIICTIHYNETTCDFVYSVVVPISNISAFVYNCIDLQGRNVIGLFESNATCSFHLSNEQVVFNYSTQDNFIISINGDNTAIYGFADDFLFYYELNSTFQLTVWPNSLNISPRAADIGANINYAVVVGYCQSAPAYAVDCGFIVSLNRSLSCPNSTNAFSMITSNQFAYSDPRINQYLTNSRDYSAQTVMSVSIAWRTRCVLIGVQSFNMVLLYSLDDPMHPIGTRQNGIELMGFGKSVAWLDDQGEKAVILANSYTYSTYQWISSFVHIYDIQSDGFSDSTQPVLIYPNSQQILFRWLVPELIRLVCSSHGHLAIFDDIGIPAIIYSTPSGTYPNTNSTYFTSNTVPCIRGTYRNYTGIELCIPCSNGTYAYSNSCSPCTLPDSFCPYGAVEEISYSTFESIEQDQDYPESPENTVFDDILMQNMFSFNTQSGHCVLVSPITWVLLVIGLGVILAGGMFIHEVFFPGIHITRDGTKQILKKMDLIGEGELWVGGLASAAVLVIVISAYSFSNQ
;
A
#
# COMPACT_ATOMS: atom_id res chain seq x y z
N MET A 1 -18.43 -17.90 11.36
CA MET A 1 -17.59 -16.69 11.50
C MET A 1 -17.54 -16.39 12.99
N ASN A 2 -16.42 -16.68 13.64
CA ASN A 2 -16.24 -16.39 15.07
C ASN A 2 -15.18 -15.29 15.24
N ASP A 3 -15.17 -14.28 14.37
CA ASP A 3 -14.25 -13.15 14.49
C ASP A 3 -15.01 -11.97 15.09
N ALA A 4 -14.47 -11.38 16.15
CA ALA A 4 -15.10 -10.28 16.84
C ALA A 4 -15.07 -9.00 16.00
N LEU A 5 -16.20 -8.29 15.93
CA LEU A 5 -16.34 -7.05 15.19
C LEU A 5 -16.28 -5.89 16.17
N MET A 6 -15.25 -5.06 16.05
CA MET A 6 -15.13 -3.84 16.85
C MET A 6 -15.78 -2.68 16.09
N VAL A 7 -16.85 -2.11 16.67
CA VAL A 7 -17.60 -0.99 16.09
C VAL A 7 -17.25 0.27 16.86
N PHE A 8 -16.64 1.24 16.17
CA PHE A 8 -16.46 2.60 16.69
C PHE A 8 -17.56 3.50 16.12
N THR A 9 -18.02 4.45 16.92
CA THR A 9 -18.90 5.52 16.46
C THR A 9 -18.35 6.85 16.96
N ASP A 10 -17.92 7.73 16.05
CA ASP A 10 -17.41 9.08 16.37
C ASP A 10 -18.57 10.08 16.64
N ASN A 11 -19.81 9.61 16.81
CA ASN A 11 -21.00 10.48 16.85
C ASN A 11 -21.55 10.65 18.28
N VAL A 12 -21.05 11.68 18.96
CA VAL A 12 -21.33 12.03 20.36
C VAL A 12 -22.78 12.55 20.59
N ASN A 13 -23.62 12.69 19.56
CA ASN A 13 -24.92 13.38 19.67
C ASN A 13 -26.15 12.57 19.20
N ALA A 14 -26.04 11.26 18.97
CA ALA A 14 -27.20 10.47 18.55
C ALA A 14 -27.88 9.76 19.74
N ALA A 15 -29.14 10.08 20.00
CA ALA A 15 -30.01 9.38 20.95
C ALA A 15 -30.34 7.91 20.55
N TRP A 16 -29.62 7.36 19.58
CA TRP A 16 -29.87 6.08 18.92
C TRP A 16 -28.53 5.47 18.50
N TYR A 17 -28.20 4.31 19.04
CA TYR A 17 -26.99 3.58 18.66
C TYR A 17 -27.37 2.37 17.81
N THR A 18 -26.79 2.27 16.62
CA THR A 18 -26.93 1.07 15.77
C THR A 18 -25.60 0.34 15.77
N VAL A 19 -25.54 -0.80 16.46
CA VAL A 19 -24.36 -1.65 16.53
C VAL A 19 -24.61 -2.88 15.67
N PRO A 20 -24.09 -2.96 14.43
CA PRO A 20 -24.28 -4.15 13.60
C PRO A 20 -23.58 -5.35 14.25
N VAL A 21 -24.36 -6.28 14.80
CA VAL A 21 -23.88 -7.54 15.37
C VAL A 21 -23.98 -8.65 14.32
N PHE A 22 -22.87 -9.13 13.78
CA PHE A 22 -22.91 -10.24 12.82
C PHE A 22 -22.95 -11.59 13.52
N LEU A 23 -24.13 -12.22 13.54
CA LEU A 23 -24.27 -13.65 13.83
C LEU A 23 -24.16 -14.45 12.52
N ASN A 24 -23.97 -15.78 12.60
CA ASN A 24 -23.73 -16.68 11.45
C ASN A 24 -24.77 -16.59 10.30
N THR A 25 -25.87 -15.87 10.48
CA THR A 25 -26.73 -15.29 9.45
C THR A 25 -26.71 -13.77 9.63
N MET A 26 -26.46 -13.01 8.56
CA MET A 26 -26.32 -11.54 8.57
C MET A 26 -27.58 -10.84 9.11
N ILE A 27 -27.72 -10.77 10.43
CA ILE A 27 -28.80 -10.08 11.14
C ILE A 27 -28.17 -8.82 11.71
N ILE A 28 -28.58 -7.65 11.23
CA ILE A 28 -28.18 -6.39 11.85
C ILE A 28 -29.09 -6.18 13.06
N CYS A 29 -28.54 -6.36 14.26
CA CYS A 29 -29.23 -5.98 15.48
C CYS A 29 -29.06 -4.48 15.74
N THR A 30 -30.12 -3.78 16.15
CA THR A 30 -30.02 -2.39 16.62
C THR A 30 -30.25 -2.39 18.12
N ILE A 31 -29.28 -1.88 18.89
CA ILE A 31 -29.44 -1.71 20.33
C ILE A 31 -30.18 -0.39 20.55
N HIS A 32 -31.50 -0.46 20.73
CA HIS A 32 -32.27 0.69 21.15
C HIS A 32 -32.02 0.98 22.61
N TYR A 33 -31.02 1.80 22.86
CA TYR A 33 -30.70 2.23 24.21
C TYR A 33 -31.59 3.41 24.62
N ASN A 34 -32.83 3.07 24.99
CA ASN A 34 -33.86 4.05 25.35
C ASN A 34 -33.79 4.46 26.84
N GLU A 35 -32.82 3.95 27.60
CA GLU A 35 -32.77 4.08 29.06
C GLU A 35 -31.62 4.91 29.64
N THR A 36 -30.73 5.57 28.88
CA THR A 36 -29.65 6.35 29.51
C THR A 36 -29.45 7.78 29.04
N THR A 37 -29.55 8.67 30.01
CA THR A 37 -28.50 9.49 30.63
C THR A 37 -27.00 9.32 30.27
N CYS A 38 -26.56 8.70 29.15
CA CYS A 38 -25.12 8.47 28.90
C CYS A 38 -24.69 8.70 27.44
N ASP A 39 -23.48 9.23 27.24
CA ASP A 39 -22.82 9.38 25.93
C ASP A 39 -21.83 8.22 25.70
N PHE A 40 -22.08 7.36 24.70
CA PHE A 40 -21.23 6.22 24.38
C PHE A 40 -19.99 6.62 23.57
N VAL A 41 -18.87 5.95 23.86
CA VAL A 41 -17.56 6.30 23.28
C VAL A 41 -16.94 5.13 22.54
N TYR A 42 -16.87 3.96 23.16
CA TYR A 42 -16.22 2.78 22.59
C TYR A 42 -17.07 1.55 22.78
N SER A 43 -17.11 0.69 21.75
CA SER A 43 -17.82 -0.56 21.84
C SER A 43 -17.15 -1.71 21.08
N VAL A 44 -17.34 -2.90 21.61
CA VAL A 44 -16.80 -4.13 21.06
C VAL A 44 -17.88 -5.20 21.11
N VAL A 45 -18.10 -5.89 19.99
CA VAL A 45 -18.98 -7.06 19.92
C VAL A 45 -18.14 -8.32 19.77
N VAL A 46 -18.27 -9.24 20.72
CA VAL A 46 -17.65 -10.57 20.65
C VAL A 46 -18.72 -11.64 20.46
N PRO A 47 -18.70 -12.40 19.34
CA PRO A 47 -19.56 -13.56 19.17
C PRO A 47 -19.03 -14.74 20.00
N ILE A 48 -19.78 -15.17 21.01
CA ILE A 48 -19.47 -16.32 21.87
C ILE A 48 -20.49 -17.42 21.60
N SER A 49 -20.24 -18.29 20.63
CA SER A 49 -21.05 -19.49 20.26
C SER A 49 -22.57 -19.27 20.08
N ASN A 50 -23.32 -19.00 21.16
CA ASN A 50 -24.77 -18.74 21.20
C ASN A 50 -25.17 -17.35 21.74
N ILE A 51 -24.22 -16.56 22.26
CA ILE A 51 -24.45 -15.24 22.86
C ILE A 51 -23.47 -14.24 22.22
N SER A 52 -23.90 -13.01 21.98
CA SER A 52 -23.02 -11.89 21.63
C SER A 52 -22.81 -11.03 22.86
N ALA A 53 -21.55 -10.82 23.25
CA ALA A 53 -21.19 -9.91 24.32
C ALA A 53 -20.85 -8.54 23.71
N PHE A 54 -21.45 -7.47 24.21
CA PHE A 54 -21.21 -6.10 23.80
C PHE A 54 -20.64 -5.33 25.00
N VAL A 55 -19.33 -5.08 24.98
CA VAL A 55 -18.68 -4.27 26.02
C VAL A 55 -18.65 -2.84 25.53
N TYR A 56 -18.99 -1.91 26.43
CA TYR A 56 -18.97 -0.49 26.15
C TYR A 56 -18.33 0.32 27.26
N ASN A 57 -17.89 1.52 26.88
CA ASN A 57 -17.57 2.60 27.80
C ASN A 57 -18.41 3.84 27.44
N CYS A 58 -19.03 4.44 28.45
CA CYS A 58 -19.80 5.66 28.31
C CYS A 58 -19.58 6.63 29.49
N ILE A 59 -19.95 7.90 29.28
CA ILE A 59 -20.04 8.90 30.36
C ILE A 59 -21.50 9.03 30.78
N ASP A 60 -21.78 8.88 32.08
CA ASP A 60 -23.12 9.12 32.63
C ASP A 60 -23.45 10.61 32.83
N LEU A 61 -24.70 10.94 33.13
CA LEU A 61 -25.15 12.33 33.39
C LEU A 61 -24.43 12.99 34.57
N GLN A 62 -23.75 12.21 35.42
CA GLN A 62 -22.96 12.74 36.54
C GLN A 62 -21.50 13.00 36.12
N GLY A 63 -21.16 12.79 34.85
CA GLY A 63 -19.81 12.95 34.31
C GLY A 63 -18.87 11.80 34.70
N ARG A 64 -19.41 10.63 35.04
CA ARG A 64 -18.61 9.47 35.47
C ARG A 64 -18.45 8.48 34.32
N ASN A 65 -17.26 7.88 34.22
CA ASN A 65 -17.03 6.82 33.26
C ASN A 65 -17.59 5.49 33.78
N VAL A 66 -18.38 4.87 32.92
CA VAL A 66 -19.06 3.61 33.18
C VAL A 66 -18.62 2.60 32.14
N ILE A 67 -18.17 1.44 32.61
CA ILE A 67 -17.92 0.28 31.76
C ILE A 67 -19.04 -0.69 32.00
N GLY A 68 -19.71 -1.08 30.92
CA GLY A 68 -20.79 -2.04 31.01
C GLY A 68 -20.70 -3.10 29.93
N LEU A 69 -21.49 -4.14 30.14
CA LEU A 69 -21.62 -5.26 29.24
C LEU A 69 -23.08 -5.58 29.00
N PHE A 70 -23.43 -5.64 27.72
CA PHE A 70 -24.67 -6.24 27.25
C PHE A 70 -24.43 -7.63 26.73
N GLU A 71 -25.35 -8.54 27.04
CA GLU A 71 -25.41 -9.87 26.45
C GLU A 71 -26.63 -9.96 25.56
N SER A 72 -26.44 -10.40 24.32
CA SER A 72 -27.52 -10.67 23.39
C SER A 72 -27.61 -12.14 23.06
N ASN A 73 -28.82 -12.67 23.15
CA ASN A 73 -29.14 -13.95 22.54
C ASN A 73 -29.30 -13.78 21.01
N ALA A 74 -29.45 -14.91 20.29
CA ALA A 74 -29.61 -14.95 18.83
C ALA A 74 -30.82 -14.15 18.26
N THR A 75 -31.65 -13.56 19.13
CA THR A 75 -32.86 -12.79 18.79
C THR A 75 -32.68 -11.27 18.87
N CYS A 76 -31.46 -10.74 18.91
CA CYS A 76 -31.16 -9.31 19.07
C CYS A 76 -31.77 -8.66 20.34
N SER A 77 -32.01 -9.46 21.39
CA SER A 77 -32.48 -9.00 22.68
C SER A 77 -31.29 -8.83 23.62
N PHE A 78 -30.94 -7.59 23.94
CA PHE A 78 -29.79 -7.25 24.78
C PHE A 78 -30.21 -7.09 26.24
N HIS A 79 -29.45 -7.69 27.16
CA HIS A 79 -29.61 -7.56 28.59
C HIS A 79 -28.30 -7.04 29.20
N LEU A 80 -28.36 -5.99 30.02
CA LEU A 80 -27.21 -5.51 30.79
C LEU A 80 -26.87 -6.57 31.83
N SER A 81 -25.70 -7.20 31.71
CA SER A 81 -25.28 -8.28 32.62
C SER A 81 -24.35 -7.78 33.71
N ASN A 82 -23.52 -6.78 33.42
CA ASN A 82 -22.61 -6.18 34.40
C ASN A 82 -22.35 -4.70 34.06
N GLU A 83 -22.28 -3.86 35.08
CA GLU A 83 -21.96 -2.44 34.98
C GLU A 83 -21.11 -2.02 36.16
N GLN A 84 -19.99 -1.35 35.90
CA GLN A 84 -19.11 -0.85 36.93
C GLN A 84 -18.76 0.61 36.63
N VAL A 85 -18.99 1.48 37.62
CA VAL A 85 -18.48 2.85 37.61
C VAL A 85 -17.00 2.79 37.97
N VAL A 86 -16.15 3.22 37.06
CA VAL A 86 -14.70 3.02 37.18
C VAL A 86 -14.04 4.21 37.87
N PHE A 87 -14.20 5.44 37.34
CA PHE A 87 -13.63 6.67 37.94
C PHE A 87 -14.33 7.95 37.45
N ASN A 88 -14.07 9.07 38.16
CA ASN A 88 -14.40 10.44 37.73
C ASN A 88 -13.41 10.85 36.64
N TYR A 89 -13.66 10.43 35.41
CA TYR A 89 -12.81 10.69 34.27
C TYR A 89 -13.48 11.77 33.41
N SER A 90 -12.77 12.84 33.11
CA SER A 90 -13.37 14.06 32.55
C SER A 90 -13.51 14.05 31.02
N THR A 91 -12.98 13.04 30.33
CA THR A 91 -12.74 13.10 28.87
C THR A 91 -12.63 11.71 28.26
N GLN A 92 -13.00 11.54 27.00
CA GLN A 92 -13.38 10.24 26.45
C GLN A 92 -12.26 9.56 25.63
N ASP A 93 -11.19 10.28 25.30
CA ASP A 93 -10.43 10.02 24.07
C ASP A 93 -9.18 9.13 24.22
N ASN A 94 -8.85 8.75 25.45
CA ASN A 94 -7.65 7.97 25.76
C ASN A 94 -7.98 6.55 26.24
N PHE A 95 -9.08 5.99 25.75
CA PHE A 95 -9.55 4.66 26.12
C PHE A 95 -9.64 3.77 24.89
N ILE A 96 -9.00 2.59 24.93
CA ILE A 96 -9.13 1.57 23.89
C ILE A 96 -9.65 0.28 24.48
N ILE A 97 -10.56 -0.36 23.74
CA ILE A 97 -10.95 -1.74 23.97
C ILE A 97 -10.28 -2.60 22.90
N SER A 98 -9.73 -3.75 23.30
CA SER A 98 -9.19 -4.76 22.40
C SER A 98 -9.59 -6.16 22.88
N ILE A 99 -9.61 -7.11 21.96
CA ILE A 99 -10.09 -8.49 22.21
C ILE A 99 -8.91 -9.39 21.95
N ASN A 100 -8.73 -10.43 22.75
CA ASN A 100 -7.69 -11.40 22.43
C ASN A 100 -8.06 -12.19 21.16
N GLY A 101 -7.05 -12.62 20.39
CA GLY A 101 -7.31 -13.36 19.14
C GLY A 101 -8.14 -14.65 19.28
N ASP A 102 -8.24 -15.22 20.48
CA ASP A 102 -9.08 -16.42 20.73
C ASP A 102 -10.53 -16.07 21.15
N ASN A 103 -10.89 -14.78 21.21
CA ASN A 103 -12.21 -14.28 21.60
C ASN A 103 -12.71 -14.80 22.96
N THR A 104 -11.78 -15.04 23.89
CA THR A 104 -12.06 -15.50 25.26
C THR A 104 -12.00 -14.37 26.29
N ALA A 105 -11.40 -13.23 25.93
CA ALA A 105 -11.25 -12.11 26.83
C ALA A 105 -11.22 -10.76 26.12
N ILE A 106 -11.70 -9.75 26.83
CA ILE A 106 -11.70 -8.35 26.42
C ILE A 106 -10.80 -7.59 27.39
N TYR A 107 -9.97 -6.72 26.84
CA TYR A 107 -9.06 -5.87 27.57
C TYR A 107 -9.38 -4.44 27.22
N GLY A 108 -9.10 -3.52 28.13
CA GLY A 108 -8.96 -2.15 27.71
C GLY A 108 -7.97 -1.35 28.52
N PHE A 109 -7.51 -0.31 27.83
CA PHE A 109 -6.36 0.48 28.18
C PHE A 109 -6.80 1.93 28.24
N ALA A 110 -6.65 2.55 29.40
CA ALA A 110 -6.87 3.97 29.63
C ALA A 110 -5.61 4.62 30.21
N ASP A 111 -5.53 5.96 30.24
CA ASP A 111 -4.44 6.66 30.93
C ASP A 111 -4.27 6.21 32.38
N ASP A 112 -5.39 6.11 33.10
CA ASP A 112 -5.42 5.99 34.56
C ASP A 112 -5.85 4.60 35.05
N PHE A 113 -6.35 3.75 34.16
CA PHE A 113 -6.78 2.39 34.52
C PHE A 113 -6.65 1.40 33.36
N LEU A 114 -6.58 0.13 33.72
CA LEU A 114 -6.67 -1.01 32.81
C LEU A 114 -7.86 -1.86 33.25
N PHE A 115 -8.56 -2.47 32.31
CA PHE A 115 -9.57 -3.46 32.66
C PHE A 115 -9.40 -4.75 31.87
N TYR A 116 -9.89 -5.82 32.47
CA TYR A 116 -9.92 -7.16 31.92
C TYR A 116 -11.29 -7.76 32.16
N TYR A 117 -11.77 -8.47 31.16
CA TYR A 117 -13.02 -9.18 31.21
C TYR A 117 -12.88 -10.56 30.57
N GLU A 118 -13.17 -11.60 31.32
CA GLU A 118 -13.15 -12.99 30.85
C GLU A 118 -14.54 -13.44 30.40
N LEU A 119 -14.63 -14.01 29.19
CA LEU A 119 -15.91 -14.37 28.56
C LEU A 119 -16.42 -15.78 28.94
N ASN A 120 -15.61 -16.64 29.57
CA ASN A 120 -15.85 -18.10 29.62
C ASN A 120 -16.25 -18.74 30.97
N SER A 121 -16.05 -18.10 32.14
CA SER A 121 -16.24 -18.85 33.42
C SER A 121 -16.93 -18.13 34.57
N THR A 122 -16.77 -16.83 34.70
CA THR A 122 -17.50 -15.99 35.66
C THR A 122 -17.30 -14.58 35.17
N PHE A 123 -18.37 -13.93 34.72
CA PHE A 123 -18.38 -12.59 34.12
C PHE A 123 -17.88 -11.49 35.07
N GLN A 124 -16.59 -11.51 35.40
CA GLN A 124 -15.97 -10.66 36.40
C GLN A 124 -15.13 -9.59 35.69
N LEU A 125 -15.69 -8.38 35.62
CA LEU A 125 -14.94 -7.19 35.26
C LEU A 125 -13.94 -6.89 36.38
N THR A 126 -12.67 -6.80 36.03
CA THR A 126 -11.62 -6.38 36.96
C THR A 126 -10.94 -5.13 36.42
N VAL A 127 -10.74 -4.16 37.30
CA VAL A 127 -10.20 -2.84 36.97
C VAL A 127 -9.03 -2.54 37.89
N TRP A 128 -7.91 -2.10 37.33
CA TRP A 128 -6.69 -1.73 38.04
C TRP A 128 -6.28 -0.31 37.69
N PRO A 129 -5.65 0.45 38.61
CA PRO A 129 -4.99 1.70 38.24
C PRO A 129 -3.86 1.44 37.25
N ASN A 130 -3.76 2.28 36.22
CA ASN A 130 -2.70 2.20 35.22
C ASN A 130 -1.46 2.94 35.73
N SER A 131 -0.30 2.28 35.68
CA SER A 131 1.00 2.86 36.01
C SER A 131 1.92 2.98 34.78
N LEU A 132 1.40 2.72 33.57
CA LEU A 132 2.20 2.65 32.34
C LEU A 132 2.62 4.03 31.81
N ASN A 133 2.13 5.14 32.39
CA ASN A 133 2.41 6.52 31.99
C ASN A 133 2.30 6.74 30.47
N ILE A 134 1.28 6.12 29.89
CA ILE A 134 0.95 6.17 28.46
C ILE A 134 -0.45 6.75 28.32
N SER A 135 -0.63 7.56 27.29
CA SER A 135 -1.94 7.86 26.75
C SER A 135 -2.23 6.99 25.53
N PRO A 136 -2.96 5.86 25.69
CA PRO A 136 -3.09 4.87 24.65
C PRO A 136 -3.97 5.41 23.51
N ARG A 137 -3.62 5.05 22.26
CA ARG A 137 -4.36 5.39 21.03
C ARG A 137 -4.80 4.17 20.22
N ALA A 138 -4.04 3.09 20.26
CA ALA A 138 -4.47 1.81 19.73
C ALA A 138 -3.80 0.64 20.48
N ALA A 139 -4.45 -0.52 20.45
CA ALA A 139 -3.93 -1.74 21.04
C ALA A 139 -4.37 -2.96 20.25
N ASP A 140 -3.46 -3.93 20.11
CA ASP A 140 -3.74 -5.24 19.55
C ASP A 140 -3.15 -6.34 20.45
N ILE A 141 -3.79 -7.51 20.45
CA ILE A 141 -3.51 -8.61 21.38
C ILE A 141 -3.32 -9.90 20.59
N GLY A 142 -2.11 -10.45 20.63
CA GLY A 142 -1.77 -11.67 19.90
C GLY A 142 -2.62 -12.88 20.33
N ALA A 143 -3.07 -13.68 19.36
CA ALA A 143 -3.76 -14.94 19.61
C ALA A 143 -2.87 -15.92 20.40
N ASN A 144 -3.37 -16.53 21.48
CA ASN A 144 -2.62 -17.41 22.38
C ASN A 144 -1.40 -16.80 23.09
N ILE A 145 -1.25 -15.47 23.13
CA ILE A 145 -0.11 -14.84 23.80
C ILE A 145 -0.53 -13.92 24.94
N ASN A 146 0.26 -13.94 26.02
CA ASN A 146 0.09 -13.10 27.20
C ASN A 146 0.77 -11.73 27.01
N TYR A 147 0.69 -11.14 25.82
CA TYR A 147 1.12 -9.75 25.63
C TYR A 147 0.15 -8.98 24.73
N ALA A 148 0.11 -7.67 24.94
CA ALA A 148 -0.50 -6.70 24.05
C ALA A 148 0.60 -5.78 23.48
N VAL A 149 0.41 -5.33 22.25
CA VAL A 149 1.13 -4.15 21.76
C VAL A 149 0.18 -2.97 21.89
N VAL A 150 0.61 -1.96 22.64
CA VAL A 150 -0.15 -0.72 22.88
C VAL A 150 0.66 0.43 22.33
N VAL A 151 0.06 1.27 21.50
CA VAL A 151 0.69 2.46 20.92
C VAL A 151 -0.08 3.70 21.34
N GLY A 152 0.64 4.80 21.53
CA GLY A 152 0.06 6.04 22.00
C GLY A 152 1.12 7.09 22.29
N TYR A 153 0.88 7.90 23.33
CA TYR A 153 1.77 8.99 23.72
C TYR A 153 2.41 8.77 25.08
N CYS A 154 3.69 9.09 25.16
CA CYS A 154 4.48 9.08 26.37
C CYS A 154 4.75 10.51 26.80
N GLN A 155 4.46 10.87 28.05
CA GLN A 155 4.89 12.18 28.57
C GLN A 155 6.41 12.19 28.77
N SER A 156 7.10 13.05 28.01
CA SER A 156 8.54 13.29 28.17
C SER A 156 8.83 14.47 29.10
N ALA A 157 7.90 15.42 29.19
CA ALA A 157 7.92 16.56 30.11
C ALA A 157 6.49 17.10 30.34
N PRO A 158 6.23 18.00 31.32
CA PRO A 158 4.88 18.45 31.67
C PRO A 158 4.07 19.06 30.51
N ALA A 159 4.74 19.49 29.44
CA ALA A 159 4.13 20.12 28.27
C ALA A 159 4.37 19.36 26.96
N TYR A 160 5.01 18.18 27.00
CA TYR A 160 5.48 17.48 25.81
C TYR A 160 5.16 15.98 25.89
N ALA A 161 4.43 15.48 24.89
CA ALA A 161 4.26 14.05 24.68
C ALA A 161 4.90 13.61 23.35
N VAL A 162 5.42 12.39 23.34
CA VAL A 162 6.13 11.76 22.22
C VAL A 162 5.39 10.48 21.83
N ASP A 163 5.23 10.24 20.53
CA ASP A 163 4.65 9.01 20.00
C ASP A 163 5.50 7.79 20.40
N CYS A 164 4.87 6.75 20.94
CA CYS A 164 5.57 5.60 21.47
C CYS A 164 4.74 4.31 21.40
N GLY A 165 5.45 3.19 21.40
CA GLY A 165 4.89 1.84 21.42
C GLY A 165 5.41 1.03 22.60
N PHE A 166 4.56 0.17 23.13
CA PHE A 166 4.84 -0.67 24.28
C PHE A 166 4.42 -2.10 24.04
N ILE A 167 5.22 -3.02 24.56
CA ILE A 167 4.78 -4.41 24.74
C ILE A 167 4.41 -4.57 26.20
N VAL A 168 3.15 -4.89 26.46
CA VAL A 168 2.59 -5.06 27.80
C VAL A 168 2.34 -6.53 28.05
N SER A 169 2.88 -7.09 29.12
CA SER A 169 2.55 -8.44 29.58
C SER A 169 1.14 -8.46 30.16
N LEU A 170 0.33 -9.41 29.72
CA LEU A 170 -1.02 -9.68 30.19
C LEU A 170 -0.96 -10.89 31.13
N ASN A 171 -0.56 -10.67 32.39
CA ASN A 171 -0.40 -11.76 33.34
C ASN A 171 -1.76 -12.13 33.96
N ARG A 172 -2.36 -13.24 33.48
CA ARG A 172 -3.73 -13.68 33.80
C ARG A 172 -3.93 -14.22 35.23
N SER A 173 -3.11 -13.85 36.20
CA SER A 173 -3.17 -14.42 37.55
C SER A 173 -4.40 -13.91 38.33
N LEU A 174 -5.55 -14.56 38.11
CA LEU A 174 -6.88 -14.33 38.70
C LEU A 174 -6.93 -14.42 40.24
N SER A 175 -5.86 -14.86 40.90
CA SER A 175 -5.90 -15.16 42.32
C SER A 175 -5.80 -13.95 43.26
N CYS A 176 -5.54 -12.73 42.76
CA CYS A 176 -5.47 -11.52 43.57
C CYS A 176 -5.95 -10.26 42.80
N PRO A 177 -7.24 -9.87 42.90
CA PRO A 177 -7.75 -8.64 42.28
C PRO A 177 -7.04 -7.35 42.77
N ASN A 178 -6.31 -7.42 43.89
CA ASN A 178 -5.52 -6.31 44.44
C ASN A 178 -4.02 -6.38 44.13
N SER A 179 -3.55 -7.32 43.30
CA SER A 179 -2.13 -7.33 42.93
C SER A 179 -1.88 -6.32 41.82
N THR A 180 -0.99 -5.35 42.06
CA THR A 180 -0.48 -4.39 41.08
C THR A 180 0.34 -5.04 39.95
N ASN A 181 0.41 -6.37 39.90
CA ASN A 181 1.31 -7.15 39.05
C ASN A 181 0.58 -7.89 37.90
N ALA A 182 -0.71 -7.62 37.70
CA ALA A 182 -1.51 -8.25 36.63
C ALA A 182 -1.09 -7.78 35.23
N PHE A 183 -0.63 -6.53 35.11
CA PHE A 183 -0.08 -5.97 33.88
C PHE A 183 1.32 -5.45 34.18
N SER A 184 2.30 -5.82 33.37
CA SER A 184 3.65 -5.30 33.49
C SER A 184 4.19 -4.91 32.13
N MET A 185 4.73 -3.71 32.01
CA MET A 185 5.46 -3.29 30.82
C MET A 185 6.68 -4.22 30.62
N ILE A 186 6.77 -4.86 29.47
CA ILE A 186 7.93 -5.69 29.09
C ILE A 186 8.98 -4.79 28.46
N THR A 187 8.56 -3.94 27.53
CA THR A 187 9.43 -2.99 26.85
C THR A 187 8.64 -1.77 26.38
N SER A 188 9.36 -0.66 26.20
CA SER A 188 8.87 0.60 25.66
C SER A 188 9.82 1.08 24.58
N ASN A 189 9.28 1.56 23.47
CA ASN A 189 10.04 2.20 22.41
C ASN A 189 9.44 3.57 22.10
N GLN A 190 10.26 4.61 22.14
CA GLN A 190 9.87 5.93 21.67
C GLN A 190 10.21 6.02 20.19
N PHE A 191 9.26 6.46 19.38
CA PHE A 191 9.52 6.60 17.95
C PHE A 191 10.51 7.75 17.75
N ALA A 192 11.60 7.47 17.02
CA ALA A 192 12.63 8.46 16.70
C ALA A 192 12.17 9.51 15.67
N TYR A 193 10.87 9.54 15.37
CA TYR A 193 10.25 10.41 14.39
C TYR A 193 9.50 11.52 15.12
N SER A 194 9.58 12.73 14.59
CA SER A 194 8.81 13.86 15.08
C SER A 194 8.33 14.67 13.89
N ASP A 195 7.02 14.91 13.78
CA ASP A 195 6.51 15.88 12.84
C ASP A 195 6.54 17.28 13.49
N PRO A 196 7.36 18.22 12.98
CA PRO A 196 7.48 19.56 13.56
C PRO A 196 6.19 20.39 13.46
N ARG A 197 5.21 19.93 12.68
CA ARG A 197 3.92 20.60 12.48
C ARG A 197 2.87 20.17 13.50
N ILE A 198 3.09 19.08 14.24
CA ILE A 198 2.16 18.66 15.29
C ILE A 198 2.41 19.55 16.48
N ASN A 199 1.35 20.21 16.94
CA ASN A 199 1.43 20.95 18.18
C ASN A 199 1.59 19.94 19.32
N GLN A 200 2.78 19.82 19.90
CA GLN A 200 3.08 18.90 21.01
C GLN A 200 2.23 19.17 22.27
N TYR A 201 1.45 20.26 22.28
CA TYR A 201 0.45 20.55 23.29
C TYR A 201 -0.89 19.81 23.06
N LEU A 202 -1.24 19.45 21.81
CA LEU A 202 -2.45 18.66 21.47
C LEU A 202 -2.36 17.22 22.01
N THR A 203 -1.16 16.72 22.28
CA THR A 203 -0.98 15.37 22.83
C THR A 203 -1.24 15.30 24.34
N ASN A 204 -1.28 16.47 25.02
CA ASN A 204 -1.69 16.61 26.42
C ASN A 204 -3.16 17.04 26.57
N SER A 205 -3.80 17.56 25.51
CA SER A 205 -5.24 17.79 25.55
C SER A 205 -5.92 16.44 25.57
N ARG A 206 -6.81 16.26 26.54
CA ARG A 206 -7.65 15.06 26.65
C ARG A 206 -8.80 15.05 25.61
N ASP A 207 -8.74 15.93 24.62
CA ASP A 207 -9.71 16.10 23.55
C ASP A 207 -9.29 15.31 22.30
N TYR A 208 -10.24 14.66 21.64
CA TYR A 208 -10.02 13.90 20.41
C TYR A 208 -9.46 14.80 19.31
N SER A 209 -8.40 14.34 18.67
CA SER A 209 -7.86 14.96 17.47
C SER A 209 -7.59 13.89 16.44
N ALA A 210 -8.09 14.11 15.22
CA ALA A 210 -7.76 13.24 14.09
C ALA A 210 -6.24 13.19 13.80
N GLN A 211 -5.46 14.15 14.31
CA GLN A 211 -4.00 14.12 14.21
C GLN A 211 -3.34 13.11 15.13
N THR A 212 -4.01 12.72 16.22
CA THR A 212 -3.40 11.89 17.26
C THR A 212 -3.78 10.42 17.16
N VAL A 213 -4.48 10.05 16.08
CA VAL A 213 -4.93 8.69 15.82
C VAL A 213 -3.73 7.81 15.44
N MET A 214 -3.68 6.64 16.05
CA MET A 214 -2.74 5.57 15.71
C MET A 214 -3.51 4.30 15.44
N SER A 215 -2.85 3.35 14.80
CA SER A 215 -3.37 2.00 14.65
C SER A 215 -2.25 0.97 14.82
N VAL A 216 -2.61 -0.23 15.26
CA VAL A 216 -1.67 -1.33 15.46
C VAL A 216 -2.30 -2.64 15.05
N SER A 217 -1.52 -3.52 14.44
CA SER A 217 -1.92 -4.89 14.11
C SER A 217 -0.75 -5.87 14.19
N ILE A 218 -0.97 -7.02 14.83
CA ILE A 218 0.04 -8.05 15.11
C ILE A 218 -0.19 -9.26 14.20
N ALA A 219 0.82 -9.60 13.41
CA ALA A 219 0.91 -10.90 12.74
C ALA A 219 1.56 -11.90 13.71
N TRP A 220 0.74 -12.59 14.49
CA TRP A 220 1.21 -13.37 15.64
C TRP A 220 2.16 -14.51 15.26
N ARG A 221 2.02 -15.12 14.07
CA ARG A 221 2.87 -16.23 13.63
C ARG A 221 4.29 -15.80 13.27
N THR A 222 4.41 -14.68 12.57
CA THR A 222 5.70 -14.11 12.17
C THR A 222 6.26 -13.14 13.20
N ARG A 223 5.49 -12.85 14.26
CA ARG A 223 5.88 -11.91 15.32
C ARG A 223 6.20 -10.51 14.76
N CYS A 224 5.54 -10.15 13.66
CA CYS A 224 5.63 -8.83 13.04
C CYS A 224 4.48 -7.93 13.50
N VAL A 225 4.73 -6.64 13.59
CA VAL A 225 3.76 -5.64 14.04
C VAL A 225 3.74 -4.47 13.07
N LEU A 226 2.55 -4.13 12.59
CA LEU A 226 2.30 -2.89 11.86
C LEU A 226 1.84 -1.83 12.86
N ILE A 227 2.44 -0.64 12.79
CA ILE A 227 2.04 0.52 13.57
C ILE A 227 1.81 1.66 12.60
N GLY A 228 0.55 2.06 12.43
CA GLY A 228 0.19 3.24 11.68
C GLY A 228 0.19 4.48 12.57
N VAL A 229 0.93 5.51 12.16
CA VAL A 229 1.00 6.79 12.84
C VAL A 229 0.50 7.85 11.87
N GLN A 230 -0.80 8.16 11.96
CA GLN A 230 -1.47 9.06 11.03
C GLN A 230 -0.82 10.45 11.00
N SER A 231 -0.35 10.88 12.16
CA SER A 231 0.30 12.16 12.41
C SER A 231 1.57 12.35 11.58
N PHE A 232 2.32 11.26 11.38
CA PHE A 232 3.53 11.22 10.54
C PHE A 232 3.24 10.84 9.10
N ASN A 233 1.97 10.53 8.79
CA ASN A 233 1.53 10.00 7.51
C ASN A 233 2.35 8.74 7.13
N MET A 234 2.60 7.88 8.12
CA MET A 234 3.57 6.79 8.06
C MET A 234 3.04 5.49 8.68
N VAL A 235 3.48 4.36 8.16
CA VAL A 235 3.33 3.04 8.76
C VAL A 235 4.72 2.46 9.04
N LEU A 236 4.90 1.95 10.24
CA LEU A 236 6.13 1.31 10.72
C LEU A 236 5.89 -0.21 10.81
N LEU A 237 6.87 -0.99 10.37
CA LEU A 237 6.90 -2.43 10.54
C LEU A 237 7.99 -2.78 11.56
N TYR A 238 7.60 -3.43 12.65
CA TYR A 238 8.50 -3.91 13.70
C TYR A 238 8.52 -5.43 13.77
N SER A 239 9.64 -5.98 14.22
CA SER A 239 9.71 -7.34 14.73
C SER A 239 9.60 -7.31 16.26
N LEU A 240 8.83 -8.20 16.86
CA LEU A 240 8.80 -8.35 18.31
C LEU A 240 10.11 -8.92 18.87
N ASP A 241 10.98 -9.46 18.03
CA ASP A 241 12.29 -9.97 18.43
C ASP A 241 13.34 -8.85 18.50
N ASP A 242 13.15 -7.77 17.73
CA ASP A 242 13.88 -6.49 17.90
C ASP A 242 12.88 -5.32 17.92
N PRO A 243 12.20 -5.08 19.05
CA PRO A 243 11.17 -4.05 19.15
C PRO A 243 11.75 -2.63 19.20
N MET A 244 13.08 -2.47 19.21
CA MET A 244 13.74 -1.17 19.32
C MET A 244 13.85 -0.45 17.97
N HIS A 245 13.92 -1.19 16.86
CA HIS A 245 14.11 -0.61 15.53
C HIS A 245 13.05 -1.11 14.55
N PRO A 246 12.44 -0.22 13.75
CA PRO A 246 11.56 -0.65 12.67
C PRO A 246 12.40 -1.41 11.63
N ILE A 247 11.93 -2.59 11.24
CA ILE A 247 12.52 -3.38 10.14
C ILE A 247 12.08 -2.86 8.76
N GLY A 248 11.03 -2.04 8.72
CA GLY A 248 10.54 -1.38 7.52
C GLY A 248 9.71 -0.15 7.85
N THR A 249 9.70 0.81 6.94
CA THR A 249 8.97 2.08 7.11
C THR A 249 8.36 2.50 5.80
N ARG A 250 7.14 3.04 5.85
CA ARG A 250 6.47 3.55 4.66
C ARG A 250 5.75 4.86 4.93
N GLN A 251 6.05 5.88 4.15
CA GLN A 251 5.47 7.21 4.21
C GLN A 251 4.72 7.56 2.92
N ASN A 252 3.58 8.23 3.03
CA ASN A 252 2.78 8.64 1.86
C ASN A 252 2.93 10.14 1.54
N GLY A 253 4.17 10.60 1.41
CA GLY A 253 4.51 12.01 1.20
C GLY A 253 4.37 12.88 2.46
N ILE A 254 4.74 14.15 2.32
CA ILE A 254 4.82 15.10 3.44
C ILE A 254 3.68 16.11 3.48
N GLU A 255 2.96 16.37 2.38
CA GLU A 255 2.00 17.48 2.31
C GLU A 255 0.62 17.16 2.89
N LEU A 256 0.28 15.87 2.95
CA LEU A 256 -0.99 15.35 3.44
C LEU A 256 -0.77 14.49 4.69
N MET A 257 -1.85 14.27 5.43
CA MET A 257 -1.90 13.32 6.54
C MET A 257 -3.01 12.29 6.28
N GLY A 258 -3.04 11.19 7.03
CA GLY A 258 -4.11 10.18 6.92
C GLY A 258 -3.63 8.76 6.62
N PHE A 259 -2.41 8.59 6.11
CA PHE A 259 -1.82 7.28 5.87
C PHE A 259 -1.50 6.59 7.19
N GLY A 260 -1.98 5.35 7.35
CA GLY A 260 -1.82 4.59 8.59
C GLY A 260 -2.88 4.89 9.65
N LYS A 261 -3.98 5.57 9.31
CA LYS A 261 -5.14 5.73 10.22
C LYS A 261 -5.67 4.38 10.72
N SER A 262 -5.63 3.36 9.87
CA SER A 262 -5.96 1.99 10.21
C SER A 262 -5.04 1.04 9.46
N VAL A 263 -4.49 0.05 10.17
CA VAL A 263 -3.65 -1.01 9.62
C VAL A 263 -4.19 -2.35 10.07
N ALA A 264 -4.08 -3.36 9.21
CA ALA A 264 -4.46 -4.73 9.52
C ALA A 264 -3.62 -5.70 8.67
N TRP A 265 -3.38 -6.90 9.19
CA TRP A 265 -2.85 -7.99 8.37
C TRP A 265 -3.98 -8.70 7.63
N LEU A 266 -3.82 -8.90 6.32
CA LEU A 266 -4.80 -9.66 5.54
C LEU A 266 -4.72 -11.16 5.83
N ASP A 267 -3.59 -11.63 6.36
CA ASP A 267 -3.38 -13.00 6.72
C ASP A 267 -2.63 -13.11 8.05
N ASP A 268 -2.85 -14.21 8.76
CA ASP A 268 -2.14 -14.50 10.02
C ASP A 268 -0.65 -14.86 9.80
N GLN A 269 -0.22 -15.07 8.55
CA GLN A 269 1.17 -15.36 8.21
C GLN A 269 2.02 -14.08 8.11
N GLY A 270 1.41 -12.88 8.17
CA GLY A 270 2.11 -11.61 8.04
C GLY A 270 2.72 -11.40 6.65
N GLU A 271 2.12 -11.94 5.60
CA GLU A 271 2.60 -11.77 4.22
C GLU A 271 2.05 -10.48 3.62
N LYS A 272 0.78 -10.18 3.90
CA LYS A 272 0.09 -9.03 3.29
C LYS A 272 -0.43 -8.05 4.32
N ALA A 273 0.00 -6.79 4.18
CA ALA A 273 -0.49 -5.68 4.98
C ALA A 273 -1.58 -4.91 4.25
N VAL A 274 -2.63 -4.55 4.98
CA VAL A 274 -3.70 -3.67 4.52
C VAL A 274 -3.58 -2.34 5.27
N ILE A 275 -3.52 -1.24 4.53
CA ILE A 275 -3.33 0.10 5.07
C ILE A 275 -4.43 1.01 4.54
N LEU A 276 -5.10 1.72 5.46
CA LEU A 276 -5.98 2.81 5.12
C LEU A 276 -5.16 4.05 4.79
N ALA A 277 -5.18 4.42 3.51
CA ALA A 277 -4.52 5.57 2.95
C ALA A 277 -5.53 6.71 2.76
N ASN A 278 -5.83 7.41 3.86
CA ASN A 278 -6.63 8.63 3.78
C ASN A 278 -5.75 9.82 3.42
N SER A 279 -6.37 10.82 2.80
CA SER A 279 -5.75 12.10 2.48
C SER A 279 -6.56 13.22 3.11
N TYR A 280 -5.93 13.93 4.05
CA TYR A 280 -6.47 15.14 4.66
C TYR A 280 -5.55 16.33 4.43
N THR A 281 -6.13 17.52 4.30
CA THR A 281 -5.37 18.77 4.37
C THR A 281 -4.87 19.00 5.80
N TYR A 282 -3.58 19.33 5.95
CA TYR A 282 -2.98 19.53 7.27
C TYR A 282 -3.54 20.76 8.02
N SER A 283 -3.87 21.83 7.29
CA SER A 283 -4.28 23.11 7.87
C SER A 283 -5.77 23.20 8.23
N THR A 284 -6.64 22.49 7.50
CA THR A 284 -8.09 22.58 7.65
C THR A 284 -8.76 21.25 8.00
N TYR A 285 -8.01 20.15 8.04
CA TYR A 285 -8.52 18.78 8.27
C TYR A 285 -9.66 18.37 7.34
N GLN A 286 -9.66 18.92 6.13
CA GLN A 286 -10.67 18.59 5.15
C GLN A 286 -10.32 17.25 4.49
N TRP A 287 -11.29 16.34 4.47
CA TRP A 287 -11.16 15.06 3.76
C TRP A 287 -11.01 15.29 2.27
N ILE A 288 -10.05 14.61 1.64
CA ILE A 288 -9.82 14.66 0.20
C ILE A 288 -10.18 13.31 -0.43
N SER A 289 -9.66 12.22 0.11
CA SER A 289 -9.87 10.88 -0.45
C SER A 289 -9.52 9.77 0.55
N SER A 290 -10.00 8.56 0.23
CA SER A 290 -9.69 7.34 0.95
C SER A 290 -9.42 6.20 0.00
N PHE A 291 -8.32 5.50 0.27
CA PHE A 291 -7.98 4.27 -0.42
C PHE A 291 -7.56 3.21 0.60
N VAL A 292 -7.82 1.96 0.25
CA VAL A 292 -7.30 0.79 0.94
C VAL A 292 -6.17 0.24 0.09
N HIS A 293 -4.96 0.31 0.62
CA HIS A 293 -3.76 -0.20 -0.04
C HIS A 293 -3.40 -1.56 0.54
N ILE A 294 -3.14 -2.54 -0.32
CA ILE A 294 -2.65 -3.86 0.05
C ILE A 294 -1.22 -4.00 -0.44
N TYR A 295 -0.31 -4.32 0.47
CA TYR A 295 1.11 -4.52 0.21
C TYR A 295 1.48 -5.97 0.43
N ASP A 296 2.31 -6.52 -0.47
CA ASP A 296 2.99 -7.79 -0.25
C ASP A 296 4.36 -7.50 0.38
N ILE A 297 4.50 -7.87 1.65
CA ILE A 297 5.70 -7.58 2.44
C ILE A 297 6.78 -8.63 2.19
N GLN A 298 6.41 -9.86 1.82
CA GLN A 298 7.39 -10.92 1.59
C GLN A 298 8.13 -10.73 0.26
N SER A 299 7.44 -10.35 -0.81
CA SER A 299 8.06 -10.26 -2.14
C SER A 299 8.90 -8.98 -2.29
N ASP A 300 8.36 -7.84 -1.84
CA ASP A 300 8.87 -6.52 -2.22
C ASP A 300 9.46 -5.75 -1.02
N GLY A 301 9.45 -6.37 0.18
CA GLY A 301 9.80 -5.71 1.43
C GLY A 301 8.79 -4.65 1.85
N PHE A 302 9.13 -3.85 2.86
CA PHE A 302 8.28 -2.77 3.35
C PHE A 302 9.07 -1.46 3.46
N SER A 303 9.14 -0.74 2.35
CA SER A 303 9.82 0.56 2.23
C SER A 303 8.96 1.58 1.48
N ASP A 304 9.44 2.81 1.33
CA ASP A 304 8.79 3.85 0.52
C ASP A 304 8.75 3.52 -0.98
N SER A 305 9.66 2.67 -1.47
CA SER A 305 9.72 2.27 -2.88
C SER A 305 8.77 1.14 -3.25
N THR A 306 8.30 0.36 -2.26
CA THR A 306 7.35 -0.74 -2.50
C THR A 306 6.09 -0.19 -3.16
N GLN A 307 5.42 -0.94 -4.03
CA GLN A 307 4.14 -0.53 -4.62
C GLN A 307 3.01 -1.39 -4.04
N PRO A 308 1.80 -0.85 -3.88
CA PRO A 308 0.68 -1.66 -3.44
C PRO A 308 0.31 -2.65 -4.56
N VAL A 309 0.10 -3.92 -4.19
CA VAL A 309 -0.39 -4.96 -5.11
C VAL A 309 -1.86 -4.71 -5.47
N LEU A 310 -2.62 -4.09 -4.56
CA LEU A 310 -3.99 -3.68 -4.81
C LEU A 310 -4.28 -2.32 -4.15
N ILE A 311 -5.04 -1.49 -4.87
CA ILE A 311 -5.66 -0.28 -4.33
C ILE A 311 -7.18 -0.43 -4.50
N TYR A 312 -7.95 -0.22 -3.43
CA TYR A 312 -9.41 -0.20 -3.46
C TYR A 312 -9.94 1.16 -2.97
N PRO A 313 -10.99 1.74 -3.58
CA PRO A 313 -11.62 1.28 -4.82
C PRO A 313 -10.73 1.48 -6.06
N ASN A 314 -10.99 0.71 -7.12
CA ASN A 314 -10.34 0.82 -8.43
C ASN A 314 -11.36 0.68 -9.58
N SER A 315 -10.88 0.62 -10.82
CA SER A 315 -11.72 0.54 -12.02
C SER A 315 -12.57 -0.74 -12.11
N GLN A 316 -12.17 -1.82 -11.44
CA GLN A 316 -12.91 -3.10 -11.42
C GLN A 316 -13.68 -3.32 -10.10
N GLN A 317 -13.14 -2.84 -8.99
CA GLN A 317 -13.77 -2.89 -7.66
C GLN A 317 -14.14 -1.47 -7.23
N ILE A 318 -15.35 -1.06 -7.59
CA ILE A 318 -15.90 0.23 -7.17
C ILE A 318 -16.31 0.22 -5.70
N LEU A 319 -16.46 1.41 -5.12
CA LEU A 319 -17.06 1.56 -3.81
C LEU A 319 -18.50 1.00 -3.81
N PHE A 320 -18.89 0.32 -2.74
CA PHE A 320 -20.29 -0.11 -2.59
C PHE A 320 -21.22 1.09 -2.65
N ARG A 321 -22.37 0.92 -3.32
CA ARG A 321 -23.28 2.04 -3.66
C ARG A 321 -23.72 2.89 -2.46
N TRP A 322 -23.81 2.29 -1.28
CA TRP A 322 -24.30 2.92 -0.06
C TRP A 322 -23.20 3.28 0.93
N LEU A 323 -21.94 2.96 0.61
CA LEU A 323 -20.80 3.29 1.45
C LEU A 323 -20.33 4.70 1.12
N VAL A 324 -20.10 5.52 2.15
CA VAL A 324 -19.57 6.86 1.96
C VAL A 324 -18.06 6.78 1.65
N PRO A 325 -17.49 7.66 0.79
CA PRO A 325 -16.07 7.64 0.48
C PRO A 325 -15.15 7.93 1.67
N GLU A 326 -15.68 8.50 2.75
CA GLU A 326 -14.92 8.78 3.97
C GLU A 326 -14.74 7.51 4.82
N LEU A 327 -13.68 6.75 4.55
CA LEU A 327 -13.39 5.51 5.25
C LEU A 327 -12.62 5.75 6.56
N ILE A 328 -13.11 5.26 7.70
CA ILE A 328 -12.49 5.51 9.02
C ILE A 328 -11.69 4.34 9.56
N ARG A 329 -12.02 3.09 9.18
CA ARG A 329 -11.40 1.90 9.77
C ARG A 329 -11.44 0.68 8.85
N LEU A 330 -10.46 -0.18 9.04
CA LEU A 330 -10.36 -1.51 8.45
C LEU A 330 -10.23 -2.58 9.55
N VAL A 331 -10.80 -3.75 9.30
CA VAL A 331 -10.61 -4.96 10.13
C VAL A 331 -10.47 -6.15 9.20
N CYS A 332 -9.47 -6.99 9.44
CA CYS A 332 -9.28 -8.23 8.69
C CYS A 332 -9.63 -9.44 9.56
N SER A 333 -10.13 -10.48 8.91
CA SER A 333 -10.31 -11.80 9.52
C SER A 333 -9.08 -12.69 9.27
N SER A 334 -8.92 -13.71 10.11
CA SER A 334 -7.90 -14.76 9.94
C SER A 334 -7.99 -15.53 8.61
N HIS A 335 -9.15 -15.43 7.92
CA HIS A 335 -9.41 -16.05 6.62
C HIS A 335 -9.18 -15.10 5.44
N GLY A 336 -8.68 -13.89 5.69
CA GLY A 336 -8.41 -12.87 4.67
C GLY A 336 -9.62 -12.17 4.08
N HIS A 337 -10.77 -12.20 4.77
CA HIS A 337 -11.84 -11.24 4.50
C HIS A 337 -11.50 -9.88 5.11
N LEU A 338 -11.87 -8.82 4.40
CA LEU A 338 -11.64 -7.43 4.80
C LEU A 338 -12.99 -6.76 5.06
N ALA A 339 -13.16 -6.17 6.24
CA ALA A 339 -14.25 -5.26 6.57
C ALA A 339 -13.75 -3.81 6.58
N ILE A 340 -14.52 -2.92 5.98
CA ILE A 340 -14.23 -1.50 5.82
C ILE A 340 -15.41 -0.73 6.43
N PHE A 341 -15.14 0.31 7.22
CA PHE A 341 -16.16 1.15 7.83
C PHE A 341 -16.05 2.58 7.32
N ASP A 342 -17.17 3.18 6.95
CA ASP A 342 -17.27 4.61 6.67
C ASP A 342 -17.47 5.45 7.93
N ASP A 343 -17.48 6.77 7.78
CA ASP A 343 -17.62 7.76 8.85
C ASP A 343 -18.96 7.71 9.60
N ILE A 344 -19.99 7.14 8.98
CA ILE A 344 -21.31 6.90 9.60
C ILE A 344 -21.33 5.52 10.30
N GLY A 345 -20.26 4.74 10.18
CA GLY A 345 -20.13 3.41 10.78
C GLY A 345 -20.79 2.29 9.97
N ILE A 346 -21.12 2.53 8.71
CA ILE A 346 -21.66 1.52 7.81
C ILE A 346 -20.53 0.59 7.36
N PRO A 347 -20.65 -0.74 7.59
CA PRO A 347 -19.63 -1.68 7.19
C PRO A 347 -19.81 -2.10 5.73
N ALA A 348 -18.70 -2.40 5.07
CA ALA A 348 -18.62 -3.08 3.79
C ALA A 348 -17.62 -4.25 3.89
N ILE A 349 -18.02 -5.45 3.47
CA ILE A 349 -17.23 -6.67 3.62
C ILE A 349 -16.81 -7.19 2.25
N ILE A 350 -15.50 -7.29 2.04
CA ILE A 350 -14.88 -7.91 0.88
C ILE A 350 -14.44 -9.31 1.28
N TYR A 351 -15.17 -10.32 0.83
CA TYR A 351 -14.83 -11.70 1.08
C TYR A 351 -13.64 -12.15 0.23
N SER A 352 -12.63 -12.72 0.88
CA SER A 352 -11.66 -13.62 0.26
C SER A 352 -12.35 -14.68 -0.62
N THR A 353 -11.88 -14.83 -1.86
CA THR A 353 -12.43 -15.74 -2.86
C THR A 353 -11.42 -16.81 -3.25
N PRO A 354 -11.86 -18.03 -3.61
CA PRO A 354 -10.96 -19.12 -3.99
C PRO A 354 -10.23 -18.85 -5.33
N SER A 355 -9.23 -19.67 -5.62
CA SER A 355 -8.50 -19.65 -6.90
C SER A 355 -9.44 -19.68 -8.11
N GLY A 356 -9.12 -18.91 -9.14
CA GLY A 356 -9.94 -18.76 -10.35
C GLY A 356 -11.07 -17.74 -10.24
N THR A 357 -11.22 -17.08 -9.09
CA THR A 357 -12.26 -16.08 -8.85
C THR A 357 -11.72 -14.84 -8.13
N TYR A 358 -12.46 -13.73 -8.21
CA TYR A 358 -12.17 -12.48 -7.51
C TYR A 358 -13.44 -11.91 -6.86
N PRO A 359 -13.32 -11.06 -5.82
CA PRO A 359 -14.48 -10.42 -5.22
C PRO A 359 -14.92 -9.21 -6.03
N ASN A 360 -16.19 -9.21 -6.43
CA ASN A 360 -16.87 -8.10 -7.06
C ASN A 360 -17.64 -7.29 -6.02
N THR A 361 -17.31 -6.00 -5.90
CA THR A 361 -17.95 -5.04 -4.99
C THR A 361 -19.10 -4.27 -5.64
N ASN A 362 -19.41 -4.52 -6.92
CA ASN A 362 -20.59 -3.99 -7.60
C ASN A 362 -21.85 -4.77 -7.17
N SER A 363 -22.18 -4.67 -5.89
CA SER A 363 -23.33 -5.30 -5.25
C SER A 363 -24.22 -4.23 -4.64
N THR A 364 -25.54 -4.46 -4.64
CA THR A 364 -26.47 -3.63 -3.87
C THR A 364 -26.34 -3.84 -2.37
N TYR A 365 -25.72 -4.94 -1.98
CA TYR A 365 -25.46 -5.32 -0.59
C TYR A 365 -24.08 -4.85 -0.16
N PHE A 366 -23.89 -4.66 1.14
CA PHE A 366 -22.61 -4.31 1.78
C PHE A 366 -21.58 -5.45 1.75
N THR A 367 -21.72 -6.41 0.84
CA THR A 367 -20.85 -7.57 0.73
C THR A 367 -20.50 -7.88 -0.71
N SER A 368 -19.25 -8.26 -0.93
CA SER A 368 -18.78 -8.66 -2.25
C SER A 368 -19.38 -10.00 -2.69
N ASN A 369 -19.54 -10.16 -4.00
CA ASN A 369 -19.92 -11.41 -4.64
C ASN A 369 -18.70 -12.05 -5.31
N THR A 370 -18.62 -13.38 -5.29
CA THR A 370 -17.56 -14.11 -6.01
C THR A 370 -17.86 -14.16 -7.50
N VAL A 371 -16.91 -13.73 -8.33
CA VAL A 371 -17.02 -13.74 -9.79
C VAL A 371 -15.81 -14.47 -10.40
N PRO A 372 -15.99 -15.32 -11.42
CA PRO A 372 -14.87 -15.97 -12.10
C PRO A 372 -13.95 -14.96 -12.78
N CYS A 373 -12.65 -15.27 -12.82
CA CYS A 373 -11.69 -14.49 -13.57
C CYS A 373 -12.11 -14.34 -15.03
N ILE A 374 -11.90 -13.15 -15.58
CA ILE A 374 -12.10 -12.89 -17.01
C ILE A 374 -11.06 -13.71 -17.79
N ARG A 375 -11.44 -14.22 -18.97
CA ARG A 375 -10.52 -14.98 -19.83
C ARG A 375 -9.25 -14.18 -20.11
N GLY A 376 -8.10 -14.86 -20.20
CA GLY A 376 -6.78 -14.23 -20.34
C GLY A 376 -6.19 -13.72 -19.03
N THR A 377 -6.96 -13.76 -17.93
CA THR A 377 -6.46 -13.52 -16.57
C THR A 377 -6.58 -14.80 -15.75
N TYR A 378 -5.78 -14.90 -14.69
CA TYR A 378 -5.75 -16.06 -13.82
C TYR A 378 -5.52 -15.64 -12.37
N ARG A 379 -5.79 -16.58 -11.46
CA ARG A 379 -5.47 -16.43 -10.05
C ARG A 379 -5.36 -17.80 -9.40
N ASN A 380 -4.18 -18.15 -8.94
CA ASN A 380 -3.87 -19.46 -8.36
C ASN A 380 -3.87 -19.49 -6.83
N TYR A 381 -4.21 -18.38 -6.18
CA TYR A 381 -4.29 -18.24 -4.72
C TYR A 381 -5.68 -17.76 -4.26
N THR A 382 -5.93 -17.86 -2.96
CA THR A 382 -7.14 -17.36 -2.30
C THR A 382 -6.88 -15.98 -1.70
N GLY A 383 -7.83 -15.05 -1.78
CA GLY A 383 -7.67 -13.69 -1.22
C GLY A 383 -8.71 -12.71 -1.74
N ILE A 384 -8.44 -11.41 -1.60
CA ILE A 384 -9.34 -10.32 -2.07
C ILE A 384 -8.86 -9.55 -3.32
N GLU A 385 -7.66 -9.85 -3.78
CA GLU A 385 -7.04 -9.26 -4.96
C GLU A 385 -7.75 -9.64 -6.27
N LEU A 386 -7.49 -8.84 -7.31
CA LEU A 386 -7.98 -9.06 -8.65
C LEU A 386 -7.20 -10.19 -9.36
N CYS A 387 -7.79 -10.70 -10.44
CA CYS A 387 -7.10 -11.65 -11.31
C CYS A 387 -5.98 -10.94 -12.09
N ILE A 388 -4.86 -11.62 -12.28
CA ILE A 388 -3.66 -11.08 -12.92
C ILE A 388 -3.65 -11.53 -14.39
N PRO A 389 -3.26 -10.69 -15.37
CA PRO A 389 -3.15 -11.13 -16.76
C PRO A 389 -2.02 -12.15 -16.93
N CYS A 390 -2.18 -13.07 -17.87
CA CYS A 390 -1.08 -13.96 -18.24
C CYS A 390 0.07 -13.19 -18.91
N SER A 391 1.30 -13.57 -18.61
CA SER A 391 2.49 -13.00 -19.23
C SER A 391 2.59 -13.38 -20.71
N ASN A 392 3.39 -12.63 -21.47
CA ASN A 392 3.72 -12.97 -22.87
C ASN A 392 4.18 -14.43 -23.00
N GLY A 393 3.78 -15.08 -24.10
CA GLY A 393 4.08 -16.49 -24.37
C GLY A 393 3.21 -17.49 -23.61
N THR A 394 2.22 -17.02 -22.84
CA THR A 394 1.25 -17.87 -22.14
C THR A 394 -0.18 -17.38 -22.36
N TYR A 395 -1.16 -18.28 -22.25
CA TYR A 395 -2.58 -17.96 -22.35
C TYR A 395 -3.39 -18.61 -21.21
N ALA A 396 -4.50 -18.01 -20.81
CA ALA A 396 -5.40 -18.58 -19.81
C ALA A 396 -6.81 -18.80 -20.36
N TYR A 397 -7.15 -20.08 -20.53
CA TYR A 397 -8.54 -20.53 -20.68
C TYR A 397 -9.20 -20.89 -19.34
N SER A 398 -8.40 -21.13 -18.29
CA SER A 398 -8.85 -21.59 -16.97
C SER A 398 -8.09 -20.89 -15.84
N ASN A 399 -8.01 -21.50 -14.65
CA ASN A 399 -7.45 -20.90 -13.42
C ASN A 399 -5.92 -20.71 -13.44
N SER A 400 -5.25 -21.08 -14.53
CA SER A 400 -3.79 -21.00 -14.69
C SER A 400 -3.40 -20.65 -16.12
N CYS A 401 -2.26 -19.97 -16.28
CA CYS A 401 -1.64 -19.74 -17.58
C CYS A 401 -0.97 -21.02 -18.10
N SER A 402 -1.20 -21.34 -19.37
CA SER A 402 -0.55 -22.41 -20.11
C SER A 402 0.41 -21.82 -21.15
N PRO A 403 1.58 -22.43 -21.37
CA PRO A 403 2.49 -21.97 -22.41
C PRO A 403 1.89 -22.18 -23.80
N CYS A 404 2.29 -21.33 -24.73
CA CYS A 404 1.92 -21.44 -26.14
C CYS A 404 2.84 -22.47 -26.80
N THR A 405 2.25 -23.44 -27.50
CA THR A 405 2.95 -24.68 -27.91
C THR A 405 2.86 -24.97 -29.40
N LEU A 406 2.02 -24.23 -30.13
CA LEU A 406 1.89 -24.40 -31.57
C LEU A 406 3.11 -23.78 -32.27
N PRO A 407 3.62 -24.42 -33.33
CA PRO A 407 4.52 -23.75 -34.25
C PRO A 407 3.74 -22.66 -35.01
N ASP A 408 4.40 -21.54 -35.28
CA ASP A 408 3.84 -20.37 -35.98
C ASP A 408 2.67 -19.67 -35.27
N SER A 409 2.75 -19.55 -33.95
CA SER A 409 1.80 -18.81 -33.12
C SER A 409 2.52 -17.89 -32.13
N PHE A 410 1.76 -16.98 -31.52
CA PHE A 410 2.22 -16.21 -30.37
C PHE A 410 1.06 -15.94 -29.40
N CYS A 411 1.44 -15.54 -28.19
CA CYS A 411 0.51 -15.15 -27.14
C CYS A 411 0.91 -13.81 -26.55
N PRO A 412 0.14 -12.74 -26.83
CA PRO A 412 0.37 -11.45 -26.21
C PRO A 412 0.00 -11.47 -24.71
N TYR A 413 0.36 -10.41 -24.00
CA TYR A 413 -0.03 -10.21 -22.61
C TYR A 413 -1.55 -10.29 -22.45
N GLY A 414 -2.02 -11.12 -21.51
CA GLY A 414 -3.45 -11.36 -21.31
C GLY A 414 -4.12 -12.21 -22.40
N ALA A 415 -3.37 -13.02 -23.15
CA ALA A 415 -3.93 -13.89 -24.19
C ALA A 415 -4.98 -14.88 -23.64
N VAL A 416 -6.12 -14.96 -24.32
CA VAL A 416 -7.20 -15.93 -24.04
C VAL A 416 -6.90 -17.28 -24.68
N GLU A 417 -6.30 -17.26 -25.85
CA GLU A 417 -5.93 -18.41 -26.65
C GLU A 417 -4.68 -18.07 -27.46
N GLU A 418 -4.08 -19.13 -28.01
CA GLU A 418 -2.90 -19.03 -28.85
C GLU A 418 -3.28 -18.52 -30.25
N ILE A 419 -2.62 -17.45 -30.71
CA ILE A 419 -2.95 -16.78 -31.97
C ILE A 419 -1.97 -17.23 -33.05
N SER A 420 -2.48 -17.86 -34.12
CA SER A 420 -1.67 -18.24 -35.28
C SER A 420 -1.22 -17.02 -36.08
N TYR A 421 0.04 -16.99 -36.52
CA TYR A 421 0.55 -15.98 -37.45
C TYR A 421 -0.21 -15.95 -38.77
N SER A 422 -0.81 -17.09 -39.17
CA SER A 422 -1.66 -17.17 -40.37
C SER A 422 -2.92 -16.30 -40.29
N THR A 423 -3.29 -15.81 -39.10
CA THR A 423 -4.48 -14.97 -38.88
C THR A 423 -4.22 -13.51 -39.28
N PHE A 424 -2.95 -13.12 -39.43
CA PHE A 424 -2.56 -11.76 -39.78
C PHE A 424 -2.14 -11.70 -41.26
N GLU A 425 -2.78 -10.83 -42.04
CA GLU A 425 -2.43 -10.63 -43.46
C GLU A 425 -1.03 -10.03 -43.63
N SER A 426 -0.58 -9.26 -42.64
CA SER A 426 0.78 -8.74 -42.54
C SER A 426 1.13 -8.55 -41.06
N ILE A 427 2.30 -9.05 -40.66
CA ILE A 427 2.87 -8.78 -39.33
C ILE A 427 3.97 -7.75 -39.57
N GLU A 428 3.64 -6.47 -39.39
CA GLU A 428 4.66 -5.46 -39.15
C GLU A 428 4.96 -5.51 -37.65
N GLN A 429 6.13 -6.04 -37.31
CA GLN A 429 6.73 -5.75 -36.02
C GLN A 429 7.09 -4.26 -36.08
N ASP A 430 6.17 -3.42 -35.63
CA ASP A 430 6.50 -2.04 -35.31
C ASP A 430 7.64 -2.14 -34.29
N GLN A 431 8.75 -1.47 -34.61
CA GLN A 431 10.10 -1.72 -34.09
C GLN A 431 10.12 -2.24 -32.65
N ASP A 432 11.01 -3.20 -32.35
CA ASP A 432 11.47 -3.36 -30.96
C ASP A 432 11.81 -1.94 -30.48
N TYR A 433 11.00 -1.41 -29.57
CA TYR A 433 11.34 -0.16 -28.90
C TYR A 433 12.77 -0.39 -28.42
N PRO A 434 13.77 0.39 -28.88
CA PRO A 434 15.11 0.22 -28.36
C PRO A 434 14.96 0.31 -26.84
N GLU A 435 15.49 -0.68 -26.12
CA GLU A 435 15.54 -0.64 -24.67
C GLU A 435 15.96 0.78 -24.30
N SER A 436 15.07 1.51 -23.62
CA SER A 436 15.34 2.90 -23.29
C SER A 436 16.65 2.89 -22.52
N PRO A 437 17.72 3.53 -23.03
CA PRO A 437 18.98 3.54 -22.32
C PRO A 437 18.72 4.08 -20.91
N GLU A 438 19.46 3.58 -19.91
CA GLU A 438 19.34 4.06 -18.52
C GLU A 438 19.63 5.58 -18.38
N ASN A 439 20.05 6.22 -19.47
CA ASN A 439 20.43 7.61 -19.53
C ASN A 439 19.23 8.50 -19.86
N THR A 440 19.00 9.54 -19.06
CA THR A 440 17.87 10.48 -19.21
C THR A 440 18.22 11.74 -20.01
N VAL A 441 19.49 11.89 -20.41
CA VAL A 441 19.99 13.05 -21.14
C VAL A 441 19.88 12.80 -22.64
N PHE A 442 19.01 13.56 -23.31
CA PHE A 442 18.68 13.38 -24.73
C PHE A 442 19.90 13.39 -25.66
N ASP A 443 20.88 14.26 -25.40
CA ASP A 443 22.10 14.36 -26.22
C ASP A 443 22.95 13.08 -26.17
N ASP A 444 23.02 12.43 -25.01
CA ASP A 444 23.76 11.18 -24.84
C ASP A 444 23.04 10.01 -25.52
N ILE A 445 21.70 10.00 -25.47
CA ILE A 445 20.86 9.02 -26.17
C ILE A 445 21.08 9.15 -27.68
N LEU A 446 21.09 10.39 -28.19
CA LEU A 446 21.31 10.68 -29.60
C LEU A 446 22.71 10.23 -30.03
N MET A 447 23.74 10.54 -29.25
CA MET A 447 25.12 10.11 -29.50
C MET A 447 25.24 8.58 -29.46
N GLN A 448 24.65 7.92 -28.47
CA GLN A 448 24.69 6.46 -28.35
C GLN A 448 24.00 5.76 -29.53
N ASN A 449 22.87 6.29 -30.00
CA ASN A 449 22.16 5.74 -31.16
C ASN A 449 22.86 6.06 -32.49
N MET A 450 23.52 7.21 -32.63
CA MET A 450 24.25 7.56 -33.85
C MET A 450 25.57 6.80 -34.03
N PHE A 451 26.21 6.37 -32.93
CA PHE A 451 27.55 5.76 -32.94
C PHE A 451 27.58 4.26 -32.54
N SER A 452 26.44 3.64 -32.26
CA SER A 452 26.38 2.21 -31.92
C SER A 452 26.39 1.31 -33.17
N PHE A 453 27.18 0.23 -33.11
CA PHE A 453 27.22 -0.81 -34.13
C PHE A 453 26.43 -2.02 -33.67
N ASN A 454 25.18 -2.16 -34.12
CA ASN A 454 24.49 -3.44 -33.99
C ASN A 454 24.83 -4.34 -35.18
N THR A 455 25.63 -5.37 -34.94
CA THR A 455 26.12 -6.33 -35.95
C THR A 455 25.20 -7.54 -36.14
N GLN A 456 24.08 -7.60 -35.41
CA GLN A 456 23.21 -8.78 -35.41
C GLN A 456 22.38 -8.94 -36.69
N SER A 457 22.15 -7.86 -37.45
CA SER A 457 21.52 -7.93 -38.77
C SER A 457 22.26 -7.08 -39.81
N GLY A 458 22.40 -7.60 -41.02
CA GLY A 458 23.05 -6.87 -42.13
C GLY A 458 22.31 -5.59 -42.53
N HIS A 459 21.00 -5.53 -42.25
CA HIS A 459 20.18 -4.34 -42.45
C HIS A 459 20.57 -3.22 -41.47
N CYS A 460 20.79 -3.54 -40.19
CA CYS A 460 21.22 -2.56 -39.18
C CYS A 460 22.57 -1.91 -39.52
N VAL A 461 23.50 -2.67 -40.11
CA VAL A 461 24.81 -2.14 -40.54
C VAL A 461 24.66 -1.15 -41.70
N LEU A 462 23.77 -1.42 -42.66
CA LEU A 462 23.54 -0.57 -43.83
C LEU A 462 22.74 0.70 -43.50
N VAL A 463 21.88 0.66 -42.48
CA VAL A 463 21.09 1.82 -42.05
C VAL A 463 21.86 2.72 -41.07
N SER A 464 22.96 2.22 -40.47
CA SER A 464 23.72 2.99 -39.48
C SER A 464 24.44 4.20 -40.11
N PRO A 465 24.26 5.43 -39.55
CA PRO A 465 24.91 6.64 -40.03
C PRO A 465 26.44 6.56 -40.04
N ILE A 466 27.03 5.90 -39.03
CA ILE A 466 28.48 5.77 -38.91
C ILE A 466 29.09 4.94 -40.04
N THR A 467 28.36 3.94 -40.55
CA THR A 467 28.80 3.12 -41.69
C THR A 467 28.97 3.98 -42.95
N TRP A 468 28.01 4.88 -43.20
CA TRP A 468 28.08 5.80 -44.33
C TRP A 468 29.19 6.85 -44.17
N VAL A 469 29.39 7.36 -42.95
CA VAL A 469 30.51 8.26 -42.65
C VAL A 469 31.86 7.57 -42.90
N LEU A 470 32.03 6.34 -42.42
CA LEU A 470 33.26 5.57 -42.64
C LEU A 470 33.48 5.24 -44.12
N LEU A 471 32.42 4.96 -44.88
CA LEU A 471 32.50 4.73 -46.31
C LEU A 471 32.96 6.00 -47.05
N VAL A 472 32.39 7.16 -46.73
CA VAL A 472 32.78 8.46 -47.31
C VAL A 472 34.24 8.80 -46.97
N ILE A 473 34.66 8.59 -45.72
CA ILE A 473 36.05 8.78 -45.30
C ILE A 473 36.97 7.82 -46.06
N GLY A 474 36.62 6.53 -46.14
CA GLY A 474 37.39 5.50 -46.84
C GLY A 474 37.54 5.82 -48.33
N LEU A 475 36.47 6.24 -49.00
CA LEU A 475 36.49 6.68 -50.38
C LEU A 475 37.36 7.94 -50.56
N GLY A 476 37.31 8.87 -49.60
CA GLY A 476 38.18 10.04 -49.55
C GLY A 476 39.67 9.69 -49.46
N VAL A 477 40.02 8.72 -48.61
CA VAL A 477 41.41 8.22 -48.49
C VAL A 477 41.87 7.56 -49.79
N ILE A 478 41.01 6.76 -50.45
CA ILE A 478 41.33 6.15 -51.75
C ILE A 478 41.57 7.21 -52.82
N LEU A 479 40.73 8.25 -52.88
CA LEU A 479 40.89 9.36 -53.82
C LEU A 479 42.19 10.13 -53.56
N ALA A 480 42.51 10.44 -52.29
CA ALA A 480 43.75 11.09 -51.91
C ALA A 480 44.98 10.23 -52.27
N GLY A 481 44.92 8.92 -52.00
CA GLY A 481 45.95 7.96 -52.37
C GLY A 481 46.14 7.86 -53.89
N GLY A 482 45.05 7.82 -54.66
CA GLY A 482 45.08 7.82 -56.12
C GLY A 482 45.71 9.09 -56.69
N MET A 483 45.39 10.26 -56.11
CA MET A 483 46.01 11.54 -56.49
C MET A 483 47.51 11.56 -56.20
N PHE A 484 47.95 10.98 -55.08
CA PHE A 484 49.35 10.88 -54.69
C PHE A 484 50.13 9.91 -55.61
N ILE A 485 49.58 8.73 -55.89
CA ILE A 485 50.18 7.77 -56.82
C ILE A 485 50.29 8.37 -58.22
N HIS A 486 49.26 9.07 -58.69
CA HIS A 486 49.29 9.75 -59.98
C HIS A 486 50.40 10.83 -60.05
N GLU A 487 50.67 11.55 -58.96
CA GLU A 487 51.74 12.54 -58.86
C GLU A 487 53.13 11.92 -58.93
N VAL A 488 53.32 10.75 -58.32
CA VAL A 488 54.61 10.06 -58.29
C VAL A 488 54.93 9.36 -59.61
N PHE A 489 53.94 8.75 -60.27
CA PHE A 489 54.16 7.90 -61.44
C PHE A 489 53.93 8.58 -62.80
N PHE A 490 53.16 9.68 -62.88
CA PHE A 490 52.83 10.34 -64.15
C PHE A 490 52.98 11.88 -64.09
N PRO A 491 54.21 12.41 -64.04
CA PRO A 491 54.50 13.83 -63.75
C PRO A 491 54.19 14.82 -64.90
N GLY A 492 53.25 14.55 -65.81
CA GLY A 492 52.97 15.42 -66.97
C GLY A 492 51.50 15.54 -67.40
N ILE A 493 50.56 14.82 -66.76
CA ILE A 493 49.13 14.87 -67.09
C ILE A 493 48.41 15.59 -65.94
N HIS A 494 48.21 16.90 -66.05
CA HIS A 494 47.63 17.73 -64.97
C HIS A 494 46.10 17.87 -65.04
N ILE A 495 45.46 17.50 -66.16
CA ILE A 495 44.05 17.81 -66.45
C ILE A 495 43.08 17.12 -65.48
N THR A 496 43.31 15.85 -65.14
CA THR A 496 42.42 15.07 -64.25
C THR A 496 42.54 15.51 -62.79
N ARG A 497 43.76 15.81 -62.33
CA ARG A 497 44.04 16.24 -60.94
C ARG A 497 43.46 17.61 -60.62
N ASP A 498 43.64 18.59 -61.51
CA ASP A 498 43.19 19.96 -61.26
C ASP A 498 41.65 20.04 -61.28
N GLY A 499 40.99 19.22 -62.10
CA GLY A 499 39.54 19.06 -62.09
C GLY A 499 39.02 18.49 -60.76
N THR A 500 39.59 17.40 -60.26
CA THR A 500 39.19 16.81 -58.97
C THR A 500 39.45 17.75 -57.79
N LYS A 501 40.59 18.47 -57.79
CA LYS A 501 40.89 19.49 -56.77
C LYS A 501 39.91 20.64 -56.79
N GLN A 502 39.52 21.13 -57.97
CA GLN A 502 38.53 22.20 -58.09
C GLN A 502 37.15 21.78 -57.59
N ILE A 503 36.72 20.54 -57.88
CA ILE A 503 35.44 20.03 -57.39
C ILE A 503 35.46 19.91 -55.87
N LEU A 504 36.50 19.29 -55.29
CA LEU A 504 36.60 19.11 -53.84
C LEU A 504 36.73 20.45 -53.09
N LYS A 505 37.46 21.42 -53.65
CA LYS A 505 37.50 22.79 -53.08
C LYS A 505 36.14 23.47 -53.09
N LYS A 506 35.31 23.26 -54.12
CA LYS A 506 33.95 23.81 -54.16
C LYS A 506 33.00 23.16 -53.16
N MET A 507 33.31 21.95 -52.68
CA MET A 507 32.52 21.23 -51.68
C MET A 507 32.99 21.48 -50.24
N ASP A 508 34.06 22.26 -50.06
CA ASP A 508 34.59 22.62 -48.74
C ASP A 508 33.73 23.73 -48.10
N LEU A 509 32.82 23.31 -47.23
CA LEU A 509 31.97 24.18 -46.43
C LEU A 509 32.66 24.66 -45.14
N ILE A 510 33.74 23.99 -44.72
CA ILE A 510 34.40 24.23 -43.42
C ILE A 510 35.58 25.20 -43.57
N GLY A 511 36.37 25.08 -44.63
CA GLY A 511 37.55 25.90 -44.90
C GLY A 511 37.34 26.96 -45.99
N GLU A 512 36.10 27.29 -46.31
CA GLU A 512 35.71 28.28 -47.36
C GLU A 512 36.35 28.03 -48.75
N GLY A 513 36.75 26.79 -49.05
CA GLY A 513 37.35 26.40 -50.33
C GLY A 513 38.87 26.55 -50.42
N GLU A 514 39.56 26.87 -49.33
CA GLU A 514 41.01 27.02 -49.33
C GLU A 514 41.72 25.67 -49.54
N LEU A 515 41.19 24.59 -48.93
CA LEU A 515 41.80 23.25 -48.92
C LEU A 515 40.89 22.19 -49.55
N TRP A 516 41.43 21.41 -50.49
CA TRP A 516 40.68 20.31 -51.11
C TRP A 516 40.34 19.18 -50.11
N VAL A 517 41.11 19.07 -49.02
CA VAL A 517 40.85 18.12 -47.93
C VAL A 517 39.63 18.52 -47.11
N GLY A 518 39.34 19.81 -46.99
CA GLY A 518 38.15 20.31 -46.29
C GLY A 518 36.83 19.89 -46.95
N GLY A 519 36.83 19.73 -48.28
CA GLY A 519 35.68 19.20 -49.04
C GLY A 519 35.31 17.77 -48.68
N LEU A 520 36.30 16.93 -48.36
CA LEU A 520 36.06 15.55 -47.91
C LEU A 520 35.49 15.51 -46.49
N ALA A 521 35.99 16.37 -45.60
CA ALA A 521 35.45 16.51 -44.25
C ALA A 521 34.01 17.06 -44.25
N SER A 522 33.75 18.03 -45.13
CA SER A 522 32.42 18.64 -45.30
C SER A 522 31.38 17.61 -45.78
N ALA A 523 31.77 16.69 -46.66
CA ALA A 523 30.89 15.59 -47.10
C ALA A 523 30.54 14.63 -45.95
N ALA A 524 31.50 14.30 -45.08
CA ALA A 524 31.24 13.45 -43.91
C ALA A 524 30.30 14.13 -42.90
N VAL A 525 30.47 15.43 -42.64
CA VAL A 525 29.57 16.21 -41.78
C VAL A 525 28.16 16.26 -42.35
N LEU A 526 28.02 16.44 -43.67
CA LEU A 526 26.72 16.51 -44.34
C LEU A 526 25.94 15.18 -44.23
N VAL A 527 26.62 14.03 -44.29
CA VAL A 527 26.00 12.71 -44.03
C VAL A 527 25.47 12.62 -42.61
N ILE A 528 26.20 13.12 -41.61
CA ILE A 528 25.77 13.14 -40.20
C ILE A 528 24.53 14.03 -40.04
N VAL A 529 24.53 15.22 -40.64
CA VAL A 529 23.40 16.18 -40.54
C VAL A 529 22.14 15.62 -41.21
N ILE A 530 22.25 15.00 -42.39
CA ILE A 530 21.10 14.37 -43.06
C ILE A 530 20.57 13.20 -42.24
N SER A 531 21.45 12.41 -41.64
CA SER A 531 21.06 11.28 -40.79
C SER A 531 20.36 11.76 -39.51
N ALA A 532 20.86 12.82 -38.88
CA ALA A 532 20.21 13.47 -37.73
C ALA A 532 18.82 14.02 -38.08
N TYR A 533 18.69 14.66 -39.23
CA TYR A 533 17.42 15.18 -39.72
C TYR A 533 16.40 14.07 -40.01
N SER A 534 16.85 12.96 -40.62
CA SER A 534 15.99 11.80 -40.87
C SER A 534 15.52 11.15 -39.57
N PHE A 535 16.38 11.09 -38.54
CA PHE A 535 16.02 10.55 -37.24
C PHE A 535 15.02 11.44 -36.49
N SER A 536 15.13 12.77 -36.63
CA SER A 536 14.20 13.72 -36.00
C SER A 536 12.79 13.73 -36.62
N ASN A 537 12.63 13.22 -37.84
CA ASN A 537 11.37 13.22 -38.58
C ASN A 537 10.65 11.85 -38.57
N GLN A 538 11.27 10.85 -37.95
CA GLN A 538 10.61 9.60 -37.52
C GLN A 538 10.13 9.80 -36.09
#